data_AF-A0A844FKF6-F1
#
_entry.id   AF-A0A844FKF6-F1
#
_cell.length_a   1.000
_cell.length_b   1.000
_cell.length_c   1.000
_cell.angle_alpha   90.00
_cell.angle_beta   90.00
_cell.angle_gamma   90.00
#
_symmetry.space_group_name_H-M   'P 1'
#
loop_
_entity.id
_entity.type
_entity.pdbx_description
1 polymer ?
#
loop_
_entity_poly.entity_id
_entity_poly.type
_entity_poly.pdbx_seq_one_letter_code
_entity_poly.pdbx_strand_id
1 'polypeptide(L)'
;MFYNMENKSTNTEENLKFSTDLIKKDSDKDNPEVLFFTTNYHVLRAGILAKSLGLNYNGLGSKTKFYYYVSAIIREYIGIIYLNLNKNILFAIFIGIIYFVNYII
;
A
#
# COMPACT_ATOMS: atom_id res chain seq x y z
N MET A 1 -13.86 26.93 3.08
CA MET A 1 -13.28 25.60 2.87
C MET A 1 -13.11 24.99 4.25
N PHE A 2 -13.98 24.06 4.65
CA PHE A 2 -13.84 23.38 5.94
C PHE A 2 -12.75 22.32 5.79
N TYR A 3 -11.80 22.29 6.73
CA TYR A 3 -10.73 21.30 6.75
C TYR A 3 -11.06 20.28 7.83
N ASN A 4 -11.27 19.03 7.42
CA ASN A 4 -11.42 17.90 8.33
C ASN A 4 -10.06 17.20 8.49
N MET A 5 -9.61 17.05 9.74
CA MET A 5 -8.31 16.46 10.06
C MET A 5 -8.49 15.04 10.61
N GLU A 6 -7.79 14.07 10.00
CA GLU A 6 -7.62 12.72 10.54
C GLU A 6 -6.30 12.69 11.35
N ASN A 7 -6.35 12.29 12.62
CA ASN A 7 -5.19 12.31 13.52
C ASN A 7 -5.08 11.09 14.47
N LYS A 8 -5.80 10.01 14.16
CA LYS A 8 -5.89 8.79 14.98
C LYS A 8 -5.12 7.62 14.39
N SER A 9 -4.81 7.64 13.09
CA SER A 9 -4.10 6.54 12.44
C SER A 9 -2.66 6.40 12.93
N THR A 10 -2.25 5.15 13.13
CA THR A 10 -0.87 4.75 13.50
C THR A 10 -0.14 4.08 12.34
N ASN A 11 -0.88 3.68 11.31
CA ASN A 11 -0.37 3.03 10.11
C ASN A 11 -1.17 3.44 8.86
N THR A 12 -0.65 3.09 7.68
CA THR A 12 -1.25 3.48 6.40
C THR A 12 -2.64 2.88 6.18
N GLU A 13 -2.92 1.69 6.73
CA GLU A 13 -4.23 1.05 6.58
C GLU A 13 -5.31 1.80 7.36
N GLU A 14 -5.01 2.12 8.62
CA GLU A 14 -5.87 2.96 9.46
C GLU A 14 -6.06 4.34 8.85
N ASN A 15 -4.99 4.94 8.31
CA ASN A 15 -5.09 6.25 7.67
C ASN A 15 -6.07 6.22 6.48
N LEU A 16 -6.00 5.19 5.63
CA LEU A 16 -6.94 5.02 4.52
C LEU A 16 -8.38 4.82 5.01
N LYS A 17 -8.61 3.95 5.99
CA LYS A 17 -9.96 3.67 6.53
C LYS A 17 -10.57 4.90 7.20
N PHE A 18 -9.86 5.50 8.15
CA PHE A 18 -10.35 6.65 8.91
C PHE A 18 -10.56 7.87 8.02
N SER A 19 -9.67 8.09 7.04
CA SER A 19 -9.88 9.15 6.05
C SER A 19 -11.09 8.86 5.17
N THR A 20 -11.29 7.60 4.76
CA THR A 20 -12.48 7.20 3.98
C THR A 20 -13.77 7.51 4.76
N ASP A 21 -13.83 7.20 6.05
CA ASP A 21 -15.01 7.44 6.87
C ASP A 21 -15.36 8.94 6.95
N LEU A 22 -14.34 9.80 7.07
CA LEU A 22 -14.53 11.25 7.02
C LEU A 22 -15.02 11.71 5.64
N ILE A 23 -14.41 11.22 4.56
CA ILE A 23 -14.78 11.60 3.19
C ILE A 23 -16.21 11.14 2.85
N LYS A 24 -16.62 9.94 3.27
CA LYS A 24 -17.98 9.45 3.09
C LYS A 24 -19.00 10.36 3.78
N LYS A 25 -18.70 10.77 5.01
CA LYS A 25 -19.54 11.70 5.78
C LYS A 25 -19.66 13.07 5.12
N ASP A 26 -18.58 13.57 4.51
CA ASP A 26 -18.56 14.88 3.87
C ASP A 26 -19.19 14.89 2.46
N SER A 27 -19.02 13.79 1.72
CA SER A 27 -19.44 13.69 0.32
C SER A 27 -20.82 13.05 0.12
N ASP A 28 -21.36 12.41 1.16
CA ASP A 28 -22.60 11.63 1.12
C ASP A 28 -22.59 10.52 0.04
N LYS A 29 -21.41 9.93 -0.19
CA LYS A 29 -21.18 8.86 -1.17
C LYS A 29 -20.61 7.63 -0.48
N ASP A 30 -21.11 6.45 -0.85
CA ASP A 30 -20.62 5.17 -0.33
C ASP A 30 -19.24 4.76 -0.85
N ASN A 31 -18.87 5.18 -2.06
CA ASN A 31 -17.55 4.93 -2.65
C ASN A 31 -17.03 6.18 -3.40
N PRO A 32 -16.55 7.20 -2.67
CA PRO A 32 -16.07 8.43 -3.25
C PRO A 32 -14.79 8.17 -4.07
N GLU A 33 -14.64 8.87 -5.20
CA GLU A 33 -13.37 8.94 -5.91
C GLU A 33 -12.44 9.90 -5.18
N VAL A 34 -11.28 9.40 -4.75
CA VAL A 34 -10.35 10.15 -3.90
C VAL A 34 -8.99 10.23 -4.57
N LEU A 35 -8.41 11.43 -4.57
CA LEU A 35 -7.03 11.66 -4.98
C LEU A 35 -6.16 11.91 -3.74
N PHE A 36 -5.25 10.99 -3.43
CA PHE A 36 -4.31 11.14 -2.32
C PHE A 36 -2.94 11.60 -2.80
N PHE A 37 -2.23 12.32 -1.93
CA PHE A 37 -0.90 12.84 -2.21
C PHE A 37 0.09 12.28 -1.20
N THR A 38 1.23 11.77 -1.69
CA THR A 38 2.33 11.32 -0.83
C THR A 38 3.65 11.41 -1.60
N THR A 39 4.74 10.88 -1.08
CA THR A 39 6.04 10.86 -1.78
C THR A 39 6.06 9.83 -2.91
N ASN A 40 6.88 10.08 -3.96
CA ASN A 40 7.01 9.19 -5.12
C ASN A 40 7.32 7.72 -4.76
N TYR A 41 8.07 7.45 -3.69
CA TYR A 41 8.39 6.08 -3.30
C TYR A 41 7.23 5.38 -2.57
N HIS A 42 6.34 6.15 -1.92
CA HIS A 42 5.28 5.62 -1.06
C HIS A 42 3.94 5.46 -1.77
N VAL A 43 3.74 6.19 -2.88
CA VAL A 43 2.47 6.20 -3.64
C VAL A 43 2.05 4.82 -4.09
N LEU A 44 3.00 3.97 -4.49
CA LEU A 44 2.73 2.60 -4.92
C LEU A 44 2.16 1.73 -3.79
N ARG A 45 2.81 1.71 -2.63
CA ARG A 45 2.37 0.87 -1.50
C ARG A 45 1.01 1.32 -0.97
N ALA A 46 0.80 2.63 -0.84
CA ALA A 46 -0.48 3.19 -0.45
C ALA A 46 -1.59 2.84 -1.46
N GLY A 47 -1.30 2.90 -2.77
CA GLY A 47 -2.25 2.51 -3.82
C GLY A 47 -2.59 1.01 -3.81
N ILE A 48 -1.61 0.13 -3.61
CA ILE A 48 -1.83 -1.32 -3.47
C ILE A 48 -2.74 -1.59 -2.26
N LEU A 49 -2.47 -0.93 -1.12
CA LEU A 49 -3.25 -1.10 0.08
C LEU A 49 -4.69 -0.60 -0.10
N ALA A 50 -4.88 0.58 -0.70
CA ALA A 50 -6.20 1.12 -0.99
C ALA A 50 -7.00 0.18 -1.91
N LYS A 51 -6.36 -0.37 -2.95
CA LYS A 51 -6.97 -1.38 -3.83
C LYS A 51 -7.35 -2.65 -3.08
N SER A 52 -6.51 -3.14 -2.16
CA SER A 52 -6.84 -4.32 -1.34
C SER A 52 -8.01 -4.10 -0.38
N LEU A 53 -8.28 -2.84 -0.01
CA LEU A 53 -9.43 -2.45 0.81
C LEU A 53 -10.70 -2.15 -0.04
N GLY A 54 -10.62 -2.26 -1.37
CA GLY A 54 -11.73 -1.95 -2.27
C GLY A 54 -12.03 -0.46 -2.43
N LEU A 55 -11.09 0.42 -2.07
CA LEU A 55 -11.27 1.87 -2.13
C LEU A 55 -10.99 2.43 -3.53
N ASN A 56 -11.81 3.38 -3.99
CA ASN A 56 -11.61 4.08 -5.27
C ASN A 56 -10.62 5.25 -5.15
N TYR A 57 -9.35 4.92 -4.88
CA TYR A 57 -8.30 5.89 -4.57
C TYR A 57 -7.24 5.94 -5.67
N ASN A 58 -6.97 7.15 -6.16
CA ASN A 58 -5.87 7.47 -7.07
C ASN A 58 -4.77 8.21 -6.32
N GLY A 59 -3.50 7.93 -6.62
CA GLY A 59 -2.36 8.50 -5.91
C GLY A 59 -1.49 9.38 -6.78
N LEU A 60 -1.09 10.55 -6.28
CA LEU A 60 -0.06 11.39 -6.87
C LEU A 60 1.18 11.46 -5.97
N GLY A 61 2.31 11.14 -6.56
CA GLY A 61 3.62 11.22 -5.92
C GLY A 61 4.20 12.64 -5.97
N SER A 62 4.83 13.05 -4.89
CA SER A 62 5.63 14.27 -4.80
C SER A 62 7.12 13.99 -4.97
N LYS A 63 7.82 14.96 -5.56
CA LYS A 63 9.25 14.85 -5.92
C LYS A 63 10.08 14.52 -4.69
N THR A 64 10.72 13.35 -4.72
CA THR A 64 11.65 12.91 -3.67
C THR A 64 13.09 13.22 -4.08
N LYS A 65 13.95 13.60 -3.12
CA LYS A 65 15.39 13.76 -3.35
C LYS A 65 16.02 12.39 -3.66
N PHE A 66 16.81 12.31 -4.73
CA PHE A 66 17.32 11.05 -5.27
C PHE A 66 18.15 10.22 -4.27
N TYR A 67 18.99 10.87 -3.45
CA TYR A 67 19.83 10.17 -2.46
C TYR A 67 19.03 9.43 -1.38
N TYR A 68 17.79 9.87 -1.10
CA TYR A 68 16.89 9.20 -0.15
C TYR A 68 15.94 8.21 -0.86
N TYR A 69 15.72 8.41 -2.15
CA TYR A 69 14.76 7.67 -2.94
C TYR A 69 15.06 6.17 -3.04
N VAL A 70 16.33 5.81 -3.26
CA VAL A 70 16.73 4.39 -3.43
C VAL A 70 16.48 3.58 -2.16
N SER A 71 16.98 4.04 -1.01
CA SER A 71 16.81 3.34 0.26
C SER A 71 15.33 3.32 0.70
N ALA A 72 14.58 4.38 0.41
CA ALA A 72 13.15 4.42 0.68
C ALA A 72 12.37 3.41 -0.17
N ILE A 73 12.64 3.30 -1.47
CA ILE A 73 11.98 2.30 -2.33
C ILE A 73 12.26 0.88 -1.86
N ILE A 74 13.49 0.55 -1.50
CA ILE A 74 13.83 -0.80 -1.01
C ILE A 74 12.99 -1.12 0.24
N ARG A 75 12.88 -0.18 1.18
CA ARG A 75 12.05 -0.34 2.37
C ARG A 75 10.57 -0.52 2.03
N GLU A 76 10.03 0.27 1.10
CA GLU A 76 8.64 0.13 0.66
C GLU A 76 8.39 -1.23 -0.01
N TYR A 77 9.35 -1.71 -0.81
CA TYR A 77 9.28 -3.03 -1.45
C TYR A 77 9.30 -4.16 -0.42
N ILE A 78 10.19 -4.08 0.58
CA ILE A 78 10.18 -5.01 1.74
C ILE A 78 8.83 -4.96 2.46
N GLY A 79 8.24 -3.77 2.62
CA GLY A 79 6.89 -3.60 3.17
C GLY A 79 5.82 -4.32 2.35
N ILE A 80 5.87 -4.25 1.02
CA ILE A 80 4.95 -4.97 0.13
C ILE A 80 5.12 -6.49 0.25
N ILE A 81 6.36 -6.98 0.34
CA ILE A 81 6.64 -8.41 0.59
C ILE A 81 6.05 -8.83 1.94
N TYR A 82 6.24 -8.01 2.97
CA TYR A 82 5.75 -8.28 4.31
C TYR A 82 4.22 -8.35 4.37
N LEU A 83 3.51 -7.50 3.62
CA LEU A 83 2.04 -7.55 3.51
C LEU A 83 1.52 -8.92 3.00
N ASN A 84 2.32 -9.66 2.24
CA ASN A 84 1.94 -10.96 1.67
C ASN A 84 2.89 -12.09 2.10
N LEU A 85 3.56 -11.95 3.24
CA LEU A 85 4.65 -12.84 3.66
C LEU A 85 4.27 -14.32 3.62
N ASN A 86 3.08 -14.68 4.11
CA ASN A 86 2.60 -16.06 4.12
C ASN A 86 2.47 -16.65 2.70
N LYS A 87 1.95 -15.88 1.74
CA LYS A 87 1.81 -16.29 0.34
C LYS A 87 3.19 -16.42 -0.33
N ASN A 88 4.09 -15.49 -0.04
CA ASN A 88 5.45 -15.49 -0.57
C ASN A 88 6.25 -16.69 -0.06
N ILE A 89 6.13 -17.04 1.23
CA ILE A 89 6.76 -18.24 1.82
C ILE A 89 6.20 -19.51 1.17
N LEU A 90 4.87 -19.62 1.04
CA LEU A 90 4.25 -20.79 0.41
C LEU A 90 4.73 -20.98 -1.03
N PHE A 91 4.82 -19.90 -1.80
CA PHE A 91 5.33 -19.92 -3.17
C PHE A 91 6.81 -20.31 -3.24
N ALA A 92 7.64 -19.81 -2.33
CA ALA A 92 9.05 -20.18 -2.25
C ALA A 92 9.25 -21.66 -1.92
N ILE A 93 8.47 -22.20 -0.97
CA ILE A 93 8.48 -23.63 -0.64
C ILE A 93 8.07 -24.46 -1.87
N PHE A 94 7.00 -24.06 -2.56
CA PHE A 94 6.52 -24.74 -3.76
C PHE A 94 7.60 -24.81 -4.86
N ILE A 95 8.27 -23.68 -5.14
CA ILE A 95 9.40 -23.65 -6.08
C ILE A 95 10.54 -24.55 -5.60
N GLY A 96 10.89 -24.49 -4.31
CA GLY A 96 11.94 -25.32 -3.73
C GLY A 96 11.66 -26.82 -3.90
N ILE A 97 10.41 -27.24 -3.69
CA ILE A 97 9.98 -28.63 -3.92
C ILE A 97 10.13 -29.01 -5.39
N ILE A 98 9.72 -28.16 -6.34
CA ILE A 98 9.88 -28.43 -7.78
C ILE A 98 11.34 -28.63 -8.14
N TYR A 99 12.23 -27.75 -7.69
CA TYR A 99 13.67 -27.87 -7.97
C TYR A 99 14.28 -29.12 -7.33
N PHE A 100 13.86 -29.45 -6.10
CA PHE A 100 14.32 -30.65 -5.41
C PHE A 100 13.89 -31.93 -6.12
N VAL A 101 12.64 -32.00 -6.59
CA VAL A 101 12.14 -33.15 -7.36
C VAL A 101 12.88 -33.29 -8.70
N ASN A 102 13.12 -32.19 -9.42
CA ASN A 102 13.89 -32.20 -10.67
C ASN A 102 15.36 -32.59 -10.47
N TYR A 103 15.91 -32.44 -9.26
CA TYR A 103 17.27 -32.86 -8.97
C TYR A 103 17.38 -34.37 -8.70
N ILE A 104 16.30 -35.00 -8.22
CA ILE A 104 16.27 -36.42 -7.83
C ILE A 104 15.87 -37.34 -8.99
N ILE A 105 14.98 -36.87 -9.88
CA ILE A 105 14.51 -37.60 -11.08
C ILE A 105 15.50 -37.37 -12.22
#